data_AF-A0A5N5X2B1-F1
#
_entry.id   AF-A0A5N5X2B1-F1
#
_cell.length_a   1.000
_cell.length_b   1.000
_cell.length_c   1.000
_cell.angle_alpha   90.00
_cell.angle_beta   90.00
_cell.angle_gamma   90.00
#
_symmetry.space_group_name_H-M   'P 1'
#
loop_
_entity.id
_entity.type
_entity.pdbx_description
1 polymer ?
#
loop_
_entity_poly.entity_id
_entity_poly.type
_entity_poly.pdbx_seq_one_letter_code
_entity_poly.pdbx_strand_id
1 'polypeptide(L)'
;MQDSSKDPASEPTSGDTPPDPMVLSAEYRASIRQVISEGNFDELRGGANNKLAYLTEQFCRHGGSVKSLEPDVHDLWYIYYQCGSNISHESAEQHKWALHVLRTVGLGPLKRPAQDSNREFEAVRFPAGVLWEDLPFFVTDMTDYWINDCATMKAGQRANFSYFLARLASTGVVNDRLSQIALVILRDTLETKRPLGSLKEPGNAKSDANMYDLSIADLLPAACAWFKEAGLKILQLSDMSWNDCSETVGQGGATFAASVLGQKSSAGFSPSRWLCWLKRLDEINQEATQAGEEGLAEHALDALEIMLSEVEERNCQVLKEFEAAPSDLIRDKCRFNTRKFLGWGHNSEEVFEQI
;
A
#
# COMPACT_ATOMS: atom_id res chain seq x y z
N MET A 1 56.13 -41.95 -47.36
CA MET A 1 55.39 -42.47 -46.19
C MET A 1 55.86 -41.70 -44.96
N GLN A 2 55.13 -40.67 -44.55
CA GLN A 2 54.46 -40.62 -43.25
C GLN A 2 53.66 -39.32 -43.18
N ASP A 3 52.38 -39.53 -42.88
CA ASP A 3 51.28 -38.58 -42.93
C ASP A 3 51.22 -37.73 -41.66
N SER A 4 50.94 -36.46 -41.89
CA SER A 4 50.06 -35.55 -41.15
C SER A 4 49.33 -36.09 -39.91
N SER A 5 49.46 -35.37 -38.78
CA SER A 5 48.28 -34.84 -38.08
C SER A 5 48.71 -33.67 -37.17
N LYS A 6 48.27 -32.47 -37.52
CA LYS A 6 48.22 -31.30 -36.64
C LYS A 6 46.96 -31.43 -35.80
N ASP A 7 47.11 -31.47 -34.49
CA ASP A 7 45.98 -31.27 -33.58
C ASP A 7 45.41 -29.86 -33.77
N PRO A 8 44.08 -29.69 -33.96
CA PRO A 8 43.49 -28.37 -33.97
C PRO A 8 43.43 -27.84 -32.54
N ALA A 9 43.90 -26.60 -32.36
CA ALA A 9 43.62 -25.82 -31.17
C ALA A 9 42.10 -25.73 -30.99
N SER A 10 41.62 -26.18 -29.84
CA SER A 10 40.23 -26.06 -29.43
C SER A 10 39.87 -24.58 -29.38
N GLU A 11 39.02 -24.14 -30.31
CA GLU A 11 38.30 -22.88 -30.16
C GLU A 11 37.48 -22.93 -28.86
N PRO A 12 37.41 -21.84 -28.08
CA PRO A 12 36.50 -21.78 -26.96
C PRO A 12 35.08 -21.87 -27.52
N THR A 13 34.42 -23.00 -27.26
CA THR A 13 32.98 -23.15 -27.45
C THR A 13 32.28 -21.95 -26.83
N SER A 14 31.56 -21.18 -27.66
CA SER A 14 30.72 -20.06 -27.27
C SER A 14 29.45 -20.56 -26.54
N GLY A 15 29.65 -21.31 -25.47
CA GLY A 15 28.60 -21.88 -24.64
C GLY A 15 28.38 -21.03 -23.40
N ASP A 16 27.16 -20.54 -23.27
CA ASP A 16 26.50 -20.15 -22.02
C ASP A 16 27.20 -19.05 -21.21
N THR A 17 27.18 -17.83 -21.75
CA THR A 17 27.09 -16.69 -20.83
C THR A 17 25.72 -16.79 -20.16
N PRO A 18 25.64 -16.92 -18.81
CA PRO A 18 24.37 -16.93 -18.11
C PRO A 18 23.58 -15.69 -18.54
N PRO A 19 22.30 -15.83 -18.91
CA PRO A 19 21.50 -14.69 -19.34
C PRO A 19 21.53 -13.59 -18.27
N ASP A 20 21.57 -12.35 -18.73
CA ASP A 20 21.60 -11.17 -17.87
C ASP A 20 20.46 -11.26 -16.84
N PRO A 21 20.73 -11.07 -15.53
CA PRO A 21 19.71 -11.04 -14.49
C PRO A 21 18.51 -10.14 -14.82
N MET A 22 18.71 -9.05 -15.57
CA MET A 22 17.62 -8.17 -16.01
C MET A 22 16.71 -8.83 -17.07
N VAL A 23 17.29 -9.61 -18.00
CA VAL A 23 16.54 -10.35 -19.03
C VAL A 23 15.76 -11.50 -18.38
N LEU A 24 16.39 -12.24 -17.46
CA LEU A 24 15.74 -13.29 -16.68
C LEU A 24 14.56 -12.76 -15.86
N SER A 25 14.72 -11.58 -15.23
CA SER A 25 13.63 -10.92 -14.51
C SER A 25 12.49 -10.51 -15.45
N ALA A 26 12.78 -10.03 -16.67
CA ALA A 26 11.75 -9.66 -17.64
C ALA A 26 10.91 -10.87 -18.10
N GLU A 27 11.56 -11.99 -18.42
CA GLU A 27 10.89 -13.25 -18.79
C GLU A 27 10.08 -13.82 -17.62
N TYR A 28 10.66 -13.79 -16.41
CA TYR A 28 9.97 -14.21 -15.20
C TYR A 28 8.71 -13.37 -14.94
N ARG A 29 8.79 -12.05 -15.03
CA ARG A 29 7.63 -11.18 -14.86
C ARG A 29 6.57 -11.40 -15.94
N ALA A 30 6.98 -11.76 -17.16
CA ALA A 30 6.04 -12.12 -18.22
C ALA A 30 5.28 -13.42 -17.90
N SER A 31 5.96 -14.44 -17.36
CA SER A 31 5.29 -15.67 -16.95
C SER A 31 4.33 -15.44 -15.78
N ILE A 32 4.68 -14.59 -14.81
CA ILE A 32 3.76 -14.20 -13.73
C ILE A 32 2.47 -13.56 -14.29
N ARG A 33 2.59 -12.64 -15.26
CA ARG A 33 1.41 -12.03 -15.90
C ARG A 33 0.55 -13.06 -16.63
N GLN A 34 1.16 -14.07 -17.23
CA GLN A 34 0.43 -15.16 -17.87
C GLN A 34 -0.38 -15.96 -16.84
N VAL A 35 0.24 -16.41 -15.74
CA VAL A 35 -0.44 -17.20 -14.70
C VAL A 35 -1.63 -16.45 -14.09
N ILE A 36 -1.52 -15.12 -13.93
CA ILE A 36 -2.64 -14.26 -13.48
C ILE A 36 -3.78 -14.27 -14.48
N SER A 37 -3.47 -14.15 -15.78
CA SER A 37 -4.50 -14.14 -16.83
C SER A 37 -5.27 -15.46 -16.90
N GLU A 38 -4.63 -16.55 -16.47
CA GLU A 38 -5.22 -17.89 -16.36
C GLU A 38 -5.98 -18.09 -15.03
N GLY A 39 -5.85 -17.17 -14.06
CA GLY A 39 -6.49 -17.26 -12.74
C GLY A 39 -5.90 -18.34 -11.84
N ASN A 40 -4.69 -18.83 -12.13
CA ASN A 40 -4.06 -19.93 -11.38
C ASN A 40 -3.28 -19.40 -10.16
N PHE A 41 -4.00 -18.95 -9.14
CA PHE A 41 -3.40 -18.35 -7.94
C PHE A 41 -2.61 -19.34 -7.06
N ASP A 42 -2.90 -20.64 -7.13
CA ASP A 42 -2.13 -21.65 -6.40
C ASP A 42 -0.73 -21.83 -6.98
N GLU A 43 -0.58 -21.74 -8.31
CA GLU A 43 0.73 -21.72 -8.97
C GLU A 43 1.53 -20.47 -8.57
N LEU A 44 0.90 -19.29 -8.50
CA LEU A 44 1.57 -18.08 -8.01
C LEU A 44 2.06 -18.24 -6.56
N ARG A 45 1.25 -18.86 -5.69
CA ARG A 45 1.65 -19.11 -4.29
C ARG A 45 2.82 -20.10 -4.23
N GLY A 46 2.81 -21.13 -5.08
CA GLY A 46 3.94 -22.03 -5.28
C GLY A 46 5.18 -21.27 -5.73
N GLY A 47 5.05 -20.37 -6.71
CA GLY A 47 6.12 -19.51 -7.20
C GLY A 47 6.72 -18.60 -6.12
N ALA A 48 5.89 -17.94 -5.32
CA ALA A 48 6.34 -17.10 -4.21
C ALA A 48 7.08 -17.91 -3.14
N ASN A 49 6.55 -19.08 -2.75
CA ASN A 49 7.21 -19.98 -1.80
C ASN A 49 8.55 -20.50 -2.33
N ASN A 50 8.61 -20.86 -3.62
CA ASN A 50 9.82 -21.30 -4.28
C ASN A 50 10.86 -20.16 -4.32
N LYS A 51 10.45 -18.92 -4.55
CA LYS A 51 11.34 -17.75 -4.53
C LYS A 51 11.90 -17.48 -3.13
N LEU A 52 11.06 -17.58 -2.08
CA LEU A 52 11.52 -17.50 -0.68
C LEU A 52 12.54 -18.60 -0.34
N ALA A 53 12.27 -19.84 -0.75
CA ALA A 53 13.17 -20.96 -0.54
C ALA A 53 14.49 -20.78 -1.30
N TYR A 54 14.41 -20.31 -2.55
CA TYR A 54 15.58 -20.01 -3.38
C TYR A 54 16.48 -18.95 -2.74
N LEU A 55 15.92 -17.82 -2.30
CA LEU A 55 16.68 -16.75 -1.62
C LEU A 55 17.40 -17.28 -0.37
N THR A 56 16.71 -18.11 0.42
CA THR A 56 17.27 -18.75 1.60
C THR A 56 18.42 -19.69 1.24
N GLU A 57 18.24 -20.54 0.23
CA GLU A 57 19.24 -21.50 -0.22
C GLU A 57 20.47 -20.83 -0.84
N GLN A 58 20.27 -19.81 -1.67
CA GLN A 58 21.37 -19.05 -2.27
C GLN A 58 22.25 -18.40 -1.20
N PHE A 59 21.63 -17.76 -0.20
CA PHE A 59 22.41 -17.12 0.85
C PHE A 59 23.09 -18.12 1.79
N CYS A 60 22.33 -19.11 2.29
CA CYS A 60 22.79 -19.98 3.38
C CYS A 60 23.65 -21.15 2.90
N ARG A 61 23.39 -21.71 1.70
CA ARG A 61 24.12 -22.89 1.19
C ARG A 61 25.18 -22.54 0.16
N HIS A 62 24.83 -21.67 -0.78
CA HIS A 62 25.71 -21.35 -1.90
C HIS A 62 26.65 -20.18 -1.62
N GLY A 63 26.55 -19.56 -0.43
CA GLY A 63 27.40 -18.44 -0.07
C GLY A 63 27.15 -17.19 -0.91
N GLY A 64 25.96 -17.09 -1.53
CA GLY A 64 25.60 -15.98 -2.41
C GLY A 64 25.82 -14.62 -1.74
N SER A 65 26.26 -13.65 -2.55
CA SER A 65 26.43 -12.28 -2.08
C SER A 65 25.08 -11.61 -1.86
N VAL A 66 24.99 -10.63 -0.96
CA VAL A 66 23.75 -9.85 -0.79
C VAL A 66 23.30 -9.21 -2.10
N LYS A 67 24.26 -8.67 -2.89
CA LYS A 67 23.98 -8.01 -4.16
C LYS A 67 23.35 -8.94 -5.21
N SER A 68 23.75 -10.21 -5.24
CA SER A 68 23.18 -11.18 -6.19
C SER A 68 21.74 -11.56 -5.89
N LEU A 69 21.24 -11.30 -4.67
CA LEU A 69 19.86 -11.62 -4.28
C LEU A 69 18.87 -10.51 -4.64
N GLU A 70 19.36 -9.30 -4.93
CA GLU A 70 18.52 -8.11 -5.15
C GLU A 70 17.46 -8.29 -6.25
N PRO A 71 17.81 -8.81 -7.46
CA PRO A 71 16.81 -8.99 -8.52
C PRO A 71 15.67 -9.95 -8.11
N ASP A 72 16.02 -11.03 -7.39
CA ASP A 72 15.06 -12.02 -6.90
C ASP A 72 14.14 -11.48 -5.80
N VAL A 73 14.63 -10.55 -4.98
CA VAL A 73 13.81 -9.84 -3.99
C VAL A 73 12.79 -8.93 -4.68
N HIS A 74 13.19 -8.16 -5.70
CA HIS A 74 12.27 -7.34 -6.49
C HIS A 74 11.24 -8.19 -7.25
N ASP A 75 11.65 -9.35 -7.78
CA ASP A 75 10.73 -10.28 -8.44
C ASP A 75 9.72 -10.88 -7.46
N LEU A 76 10.09 -11.15 -6.22
CA LEU A 76 9.15 -11.54 -5.17
C LEU A 76 8.13 -10.43 -4.88
N TRP A 77 8.58 -9.18 -4.75
CA TRP A 77 7.67 -8.04 -4.57
C TRP A 77 6.74 -7.86 -5.76
N TYR A 78 7.23 -8.09 -6.99
CA TYR A 78 6.40 -8.06 -8.19
C TYR A 78 5.26 -9.09 -8.13
N ILE A 79 5.48 -10.30 -7.61
CA ILE A 79 4.40 -11.29 -7.41
C ILE A 79 3.31 -10.73 -6.49
N TYR A 80 3.69 -10.11 -5.37
CA TYR A 80 2.70 -9.54 -4.44
C TYR A 80 1.95 -8.36 -5.04
N TYR A 81 2.62 -7.51 -5.81
CA TYR A 81 1.98 -6.42 -6.55
C TYR A 81 0.90 -6.96 -7.50
N GLN A 82 1.28 -7.96 -8.28
CA GLN A 82 0.43 -8.61 -9.25
C GLN A 82 -0.78 -9.30 -8.60
N CYS A 83 -0.58 -10.03 -7.50
CA CYS A 83 -1.65 -10.63 -6.72
C CYS A 83 -2.57 -9.56 -6.11
N GLY A 84 -1.99 -8.52 -5.51
CA GLY A 84 -2.72 -7.42 -4.88
C GLY A 84 -3.64 -6.69 -5.87
N SER A 85 -3.18 -6.49 -7.10
CA SER A 85 -3.94 -5.76 -8.13
C SER A 85 -5.00 -6.61 -8.82
N ASN A 86 -4.76 -7.90 -9.03
CA ASN A 86 -5.62 -8.75 -9.88
C ASN A 86 -6.58 -9.65 -9.10
N ILE A 87 -6.32 -9.93 -7.82
CA ILE A 87 -7.22 -10.70 -6.97
C ILE A 87 -8.24 -9.75 -6.34
N SER A 88 -9.53 -10.07 -6.47
CA SER A 88 -10.60 -9.27 -5.86
C SER A 88 -10.40 -9.10 -4.36
N HIS A 89 -10.51 -7.86 -3.88
CA HIS A 89 -10.41 -7.53 -2.46
C HIS A 89 -11.49 -8.14 -1.59
N GLU A 90 -12.64 -8.49 -2.17
CA GLU A 90 -13.74 -9.20 -1.52
C GLU A 90 -13.45 -10.69 -1.32
N SER A 91 -12.44 -11.22 -2.02
CA SER A 91 -12.10 -12.63 -1.92
C SER A 91 -11.28 -12.93 -0.67
N ALA A 92 -11.53 -14.09 -0.06
CA ALA A 92 -10.67 -14.64 0.99
C ALA A 92 -9.24 -14.91 0.47
N GLU A 93 -9.06 -15.03 -0.85
CA GLU A 93 -7.76 -15.27 -1.45
C GLU A 93 -6.81 -14.09 -1.29
N GLN A 94 -7.30 -12.85 -1.44
CA GLN A 94 -6.46 -11.66 -1.22
C GLN A 94 -5.94 -11.58 0.23
N HIS A 95 -6.75 -12.01 1.20
CA HIS A 95 -6.36 -12.07 2.61
C HIS A 95 -5.24 -13.07 2.85
N LYS A 96 -5.25 -14.22 2.16
CA LYS A 96 -4.16 -15.20 2.26
C LYS A 96 -2.83 -14.64 1.75
N TRP A 97 -2.87 -13.80 0.72
CA TRP A 97 -1.69 -13.11 0.21
C TRP A 97 -1.14 -12.07 1.19
N ALA A 98 -2.01 -11.28 1.83
CA ALA A 98 -1.58 -10.37 2.88
C ALA A 98 -0.93 -11.13 4.04
N LEU A 99 -1.56 -12.23 4.47
CA LEU A 99 -1.00 -13.11 5.50
C LEU A 99 0.33 -13.77 5.07
N HIS A 100 0.52 -14.05 3.77
CA HIS A 100 1.76 -14.62 3.25
C HIS A 100 2.95 -13.63 3.39
N VAL A 101 2.73 -12.35 3.10
CA VAL A 101 3.71 -11.28 3.37
C VAL A 101 4.03 -11.20 4.86
N LEU A 102 3.00 -11.17 5.73
CA LEU A 102 3.21 -11.10 7.18
C LEU A 102 3.94 -12.33 7.74
N ARG A 103 3.68 -13.52 7.19
CA ARG A 103 4.43 -14.74 7.54
C ARG A 103 5.89 -14.66 7.10
N THR A 104 6.16 -14.04 5.96
CA THR A 104 7.53 -13.77 5.52
C THR A 104 8.25 -12.88 6.53
N VAL A 105 7.60 -11.83 7.04
CA VAL A 105 8.13 -11.00 8.12
C VAL A 105 8.37 -11.82 9.39
N GLY A 106 7.41 -12.68 9.72
CA GLY A 106 7.47 -13.59 10.88
C GLY A 106 8.60 -14.62 10.83
N LEU A 107 9.28 -14.82 9.70
CA LEU A 107 10.50 -15.65 9.62
C LEU A 107 11.67 -15.00 10.39
N GLY A 108 11.63 -13.68 10.57
CA GLY A 108 12.75 -12.90 11.09
C GLY A 108 13.93 -12.87 10.11
N PRO A 109 15.04 -12.21 10.49
CA PRO A 109 16.14 -11.96 9.57
C PRO A 109 16.70 -13.23 8.93
N LEU A 110 16.95 -13.18 7.62
CA LEU A 110 17.69 -14.26 6.95
C LEU A 110 19.16 -14.25 7.40
N LYS A 111 19.57 -15.26 8.16
CA LYS A 111 20.90 -15.36 8.77
C LYS A 111 21.66 -16.63 8.35
N ARG A 112 22.98 -16.53 8.25
CA ARG A 112 23.91 -17.67 8.11
C ARG A 112 25.09 -17.54 9.08
N PRO A 113 25.80 -18.62 9.42
CA PRO A 113 27.03 -18.54 10.22
C PRO A 113 28.06 -17.62 9.54
N ALA A 114 28.66 -16.72 10.31
CA ALA A 114 29.73 -15.87 9.81
C ALA A 114 30.97 -16.70 9.46
N GLN A 115 31.65 -16.36 8.35
CA GLN A 115 32.84 -17.10 7.90
C GLN A 115 34.02 -17.00 8.89
N ASP A 116 34.10 -15.90 9.64
CA ASP A 116 35.26 -15.56 10.48
C ASP A 116 35.05 -15.80 11.99
N SER A 117 33.86 -16.24 12.42
CA SER A 117 33.59 -16.49 13.83
C SER A 117 32.65 -17.68 14.07
N ASN A 118 33.09 -18.63 14.88
CA ASN A 118 32.34 -19.85 15.21
C ASN A 118 31.06 -19.61 16.06
N ARG A 119 30.70 -18.36 16.35
CA ARG A 119 29.58 -18.02 17.25
C ARG A 119 28.70 -16.87 16.78
N GLU A 120 29.01 -16.22 15.65
CA GLU A 120 28.20 -15.11 15.16
C GLU A 120 27.48 -15.49 13.87
N PHE A 121 26.34 -14.84 13.67
CA PHE A 121 25.53 -14.98 12.48
C PHE A 121 25.57 -13.66 11.73
N GLU A 122 25.79 -13.73 10.42
CA GLU A 122 25.59 -12.59 9.53
C GLU A 122 24.19 -12.63 8.92
N ALA A 123 23.53 -11.48 8.86
CA ALA A 123 22.21 -11.33 8.24
C ALA A 123 22.33 -10.72 6.84
N VAL A 124 21.41 -11.06 5.95
CA VAL A 124 21.29 -10.37 4.66
C VAL A 124 20.84 -8.93 4.92
N ARG A 125 21.76 -7.97 4.80
CA ARG A 125 21.51 -6.55 4.99
C ARG A 125 21.73 -5.78 3.70
N PHE A 126 20.65 -5.23 3.18
CA PHE A 126 20.70 -4.21 2.13
C PHE A 126 20.82 -2.82 2.76
N PRO A 127 21.22 -1.79 2.01
CA PRO A 127 21.16 -0.40 2.48
C PRO A 127 19.76 0.00 2.96
N ALA A 128 18.72 -0.61 2.38
CA ALA A 128 17.31 -0.36 2.69
C ALA A 128 16.77 -1.15 3.90
N GLY A 129 17.55 -2.07 4.48
CA GLY A 129 17.11 -2.88 5.63
C GLY A 129 17.56 -4.34 5.59
N VAL A 130 17.17 -5.08 6.63
CA VAL A 130 17.46 -6.51 6.81
C VAL A 130 16.37 -7.35 6.13
N LEU A 131 16.78 -8.31 5.30
CA LEU A 131 15.86 -9.17 4.56
C LEU A 131 15.00 -10.00 5.51
N TRP A 132 13.69 -10.02 5.26
CA TRP A 132 12.61 -10.60 6.09
C TRP A 132 12.28 -9.88 7.40
N GLU A 133 13.09 -8.93 7.87
CA GLU A 133 12.70 -8.08 9.01
C GLU A 133 12.11 -6.76 8.50
N ASP A 134 12.87 -6.05 7.68
CA ASP A 134 12.53 -4.72 7.18
C ASP A 134 11.90 -4.73 5.77
N LEU A 135 11.80 -5.91 5.14
CA LEU A 135 11.35 -6.08 3.74
C LEU A 135 11.98 -5.03 2.79
N PRO A 136 13.31 -5.04 2.62
CA PRO A 136 14.01 -4.04 1.81
C PRO A 136 13.39 -3.96 0.41
N PHE A 137 13.29 -2.74 -0.11
CA PHE A 137 12.65 -2.38 -1.39
C PHE A 137 11.12 -2.51 -1.45
N PHE A 138 10.48 -3.30 -0.58
CA PHE A 138 9.04 -3.57 -0.68
C PHE A 138 8.19 -2.29 -0.72
N VAL A 139 8.43 -1.37 0.22
CA VAL A 139 7.68 -0.11 0.29
C VAL A 139 7.97 0.77 -0.94
N THR A 140 9.22 0.84 -1.39
CA THR A 140 9.62 1.61 -2.58
C THR A 140 8.95 1.04 -3.82
N ASP A 141 9.09 -0.26 -4.06
CA ASP A 141 8.49 -0.96 -5.20
C ASP A 141 6.96 -0.79 -5.24
N MET A 142 6.26 -0.98 -4.11
CA MET A 142 4.81 -0.81 -4.06
C MET A 142 4.38 0.64 -4.31
N THR A 143 5.17 1.61 -3.85
CA THR A 143 4.95 3.03 -4.14
C THR A 143 5.14 3.30 -5.63
N ASP A 144 6.20 2.76 -6.23
CA ASP A 144 6.53 2.92 -7.65
C ASP A 144 5.49 2.24 -8.55
N TYR A 145 5.02 1.04 -8.20
CA TYR A 145 3.94 0.37 -8.92
C TYR A 145 2.66 1.21 -8.88
N TRP A 146 2.32 1.82 -7.74
CA TRP A 146 1.18 2.73 -7.69
C TRP A 146 1.40 3.95 -8.59
N ILE A 147 2.52 4.66 -8.43
CA ILE A 147 2.80 5.91 -9.16
C ILE A 147 2.83 5.70 -10.67
N ASN A 148 3.48 4.63 -11.13
CA ASN A 148 3.70 4.38 -12.55
C ASN A 148 2.51 3.71 -13.22
N ASP A 149 1.81 2.78 -12.54
CA ASP A 149 0.81 1.94 -13.20
C ASP A 149 -0.63 2.40 -12.94
N CYS A 150 -0.92 3.19 -11.89
CA CYS A 150 -2.28 3.56 -11.45
C CYS A 150 -3.16 4.13 -12.58
N ALA A 151 -2.59 4.98 -13.44
CA ALA A 151 -3.31 5.57 -14.57
C ALA A 151 -3.74 4.52 -15.61
N THR A 152 -2.93 3.47 -15.79
CA THR A 152 -3.17 2.40 -16.76
C THR A 152 -3.94 1.21 -16.17
N MET A 153 -4.07 1.13 -14.84
CA MET A 153 -4.89 0.12 -14.18
C MET A 153 -6.37 0.31 -14.51
N LYS A 154 -7.14 -0.79 -14.46
CA LYS A 154 -8.61 -0.69 -14.39
C LYS A 154 -9.03 -0.19 -13.01
N ALA A 155 -10.20 0.43 -12.90
CA ALA A 155 -10.75 0.89 -11.62
C ALA A 155 -10.77 -0.21 -10.54
N GLY A 156 -11.20 -1.43 -10.92
CA GLY A 156 -11.17 -2.57 -10.00
C GLY A 156 -9.75 -2.98 -9.56
N GLN A 157 -8.75 -2.86 -10.43
CA GLN A 157 -7.36 -3.16 -10.07
C GLN A 157 -6.79 -2.13 -9.10
N ARG A 158 -7.08 -0.83 -9.30
CA ARG A 158 -6.72 0.23 -8.35
C ARG A 158 -7.32 -0.05 -6.97
N ALA A 159 -8.61 -0.37 -6.91
CA ALA A 159 -9.28 -0.69 -5.67
C ALA A 159 -8.68 -1.93 -5.00
N ASN A 160 -8.51 -3.03 -5.75
CA ASN A 160 -7.92 -4.27 -5.23
C ASN A 160 -6.53 -4.02 -4.64
N PHE A 161 -5.67 -3.30 -5.36
CA PHE A 161 -4.31 -3.03 -4.91
C PHE A 161 -4.30 -2.17 -3.63
N SER A 162 -5.13 -1.13 -3.57
CA SER A 162 -5.27 -0.32 -2.36
C SER A 162 -5.77 -1.12 -1.17
N TYR A 163 -6.76 -2.00 -1.33
CA TYR A 163 -7.21 -2.89 -0.26
C TYR A 163 -6.08 -3.80 0.24
N PHE A 164 -5.32 -4.40 -0.68
CA PHE A 164 -4.19 -5.26 -0.32
C PHE A 164 -3.13 -4.50 0.49
N LEU A 165 -2.74 -3.31 0.04
CA LEU A 165 -1.74 -2.48 0.71
C LEU A 165 -2.23 -1.93 2.05
N ALA A 166 -3.50 -1.48 2.11
CA ALA A 166 -4.10 -0.98 3.33
C ALA A 166 -4.18 -2.06 4.41
N ARG A 167 -4.54 -3.30 4.06
CA ARG A 167 -4.51 -4.44 4.98
C ARG A 167 -3.13 -4.73 5.55
N LEU A 168 -2.10 -4.61 4.72
CA LEU A 168 -0.72 -4.76 5.20
C LEU A 168 -0.34 -3.60 6.13
N ALA A 169 -0.64 -2.36 5.73
CA ALA A 169 -0.32 -1.17 6.49
C ALA A 169 -1.01 -1.15 7.86
N SER A 170 -2.24 -1.65 7.97
CA SER A 170 -2.98 -1.69 9.23
C SER A 170 -2.30 -2.53 10.32
N THR A 171 -1.45 -3.49 9.94
CA THR A 171 -0.65 -4.29 10.87
C THR A 171 0.60 -3.59 11.39
N GLY A 172 0.97 -2.45 10.81
CA GLY A 172 2.21 -1.73 11.10
C GLY A 172 3.47 -2.38 10.53
N VAL A 173 3.32 -3.25 9.52
CA VAL A 173 4.44 -3.88 8.82
C VAL A 173 5.40 -2.82 8.27
N VAL A 174 6.71 -3.10 8.34
CA VAL A 174 7.79 -2.18 7.92
C VAL A 174 7.74 -0.84 8.67
N ASN A 175 7.53 -0.87 10.00
CA ASN A 175 7.52 0.31 10.87
C ASN A 175 6.58 1.42 10.37
N ASP A 176 5.37 1.04 9.97
CA ASP A 176 4.33 1.91 9.42
C ASP A 176 4.67 2.60 8.07
N ARG A 177 5.87 2.41 7.50
CA ARG A 177 6.33 3.08 6.27
C ARG A 177 5.47 2.77 5.05
N LEU A 178 4.79 1.61 5.02
CA LEU A 178 3.85 1.27 3.95
C LEU A 178 2.67 2.26 3.88
N SER A 179 2.31 2.89 5.01
CA SER A 179 1.25 3.89 5.09
C SER A 179 1.53 5.14 4.25
N GLN A 180 2.79 5.38 3.85
CA GLN A 180 3.12 6.49 2.96
C GLN A 180 2.37 6.42 1.62
N ILE A 181 1.99 5.22 1.17
CA ILE A 181 1.23 5.03 -0.07
C ILE A 181 -0.17 5.64 0.07
N ALA A 182 -0.76 5.61 1.27
CA ALA A 182 -2.01 6.31 1.55
C ALA A 182 -1.87 7.82 1.32
N LEU A 183 -0.74 8.44 1.69
CA LEU A 183 -0.52 9.87 1.46
C LEU A 183 -0.57 10.21 -0.03
N VAL A 184 0.03 9.38 -0.89
CA VAL A 184 -0.01 9.56 -2.34
C VAL A 184 -1.45 9.47 -2.85
N ILE A 185 -2.17 8.42 -2.45
CA ILE A 185 -3.55 8.15 -2.90
C ILE A 185 -4.51 9.24 -2.43
N LEU A 186 -4.46 9.59 -1.14
CA LEU A 186 -5.34 10.60 -0.55
C LEU A 186 -5.01 11.99 -1.06
N ARG A 187 -3.73 12.31 -1.30
CA ARG A 187 -3.35 13.57 -1.95
C ARG A 187 -3.97 13.69 -3.33
N ASP A 188 -3.79 12.66 -4.15
CA ASP A 188 -4.26 12.69 -5.53
C ASP A 188 -5.79 12.71 -5.58
N THR A 189 -6.47 12.02 -4.66
CA THR A 189 -7.94 11.93 -4.62
C THR A 189 -8.61 13.12 -3.94
N LEU A 190 -8.11 13.57 -2.78
CA LEU A 190 -8.80 14.51 -1.88
C LEU A 190 -8.13 15.88 -1.79
N GLU A 191 -6.89 16.03 -2.24
CA GLU A 191 -6.12 17.27 -2.12
C GLU A 191 -5.73 17.88 -3.47
N THR A 192 -6.24 17.30 -4.56
CA THR A 192 -5.99 17.73 -5.94
C THR A 192 -7.32 17.97 -6.62
N LYS A 193 -7.44 19.09 -7.36
CA LYS A 193 -8.66 19.38 -8.13
C LYS A 193 -8.78 18.40 -9.28
N ARG A 194 -9.90 17.66 -9.32
CA ARG A 194 -10.22 16.68 -10.36
C ARG A 194 -11.70 16.76 -10.74
N PRO A 195 -12.07 16.37 -11.97
CA PRO A 195 -13.48 16.20 -12.33
C PRO A 195 -14.10 15.07 -11.50
N LEU A 196 -15.40 15.17 -11.23
CA LEU A 196 -16.10 14.20 -10.38
C LEU A 196 -16.13 12.80 -11.01
N GLY A 197 -16.43 12.70 -12.32
CA GLY A 197 -16.55 11.42 -13.03
C GLY A 197 -17.83 10.65 -12.67
N SER A 198 -17.93 9.40 -13.14
CA SER A 198 -19.02 8.48 -12.80
C SER A 198 -18.48 7.07 -12.58
N LEU A 199 -19.00 6.38 -11.56
CA LEU A 199 -18.66 4.98 -11.30
C LEU A 199 -19.30 4.01 -12.31
N LYS A 200 -20.33 4.46 -13.04
CA LYS A 200 -21.02 3.66 -14.08
C LYS A 200 -20.23 3.60 -15.37
N GLU A 201 -19.41 4.61 -15.63
CA GLU A 201 -18.49 4.71 -16.76
C GLU A 201 -17.05 4.76 -16.25
N PRO A 202 -16.56 3.69 -15.58
CA PRO A 202 -15.20 3.68 -15.08
C PRO A 202 -14.25 3.89 -16.26
N GLY A 203 -13.31 4.83 -16.13
CA GLY A 203 -12.36 5.12 -17.19
C GLY A 203 -11.67 3.83 -17.62
N ASN A 204 -11.88 3.41 -18.87
CA ASN A 204 -11.20 2.24 -19.40
C ASN A 204 -9.68 2.46 -19.30
N ALA A 205 -8.95 1.41 -18.92
CA ALA A 205 -7.50 1.39 -18.95
C ALA A 205 -7.00 1.78 -20.35
N LYS A 206 -6.51 3.01 -20.50
CA LYS A 206 -5.83 3.46 -21.73
C LYS A 206 -4.33 3.32 -21.49
N SER A 207 -3.64 2.72 -22.46
CA SER A 207 -2.19 2.48 -22.36
C SER A 207 -1.35 3.76 -22.31
N ASP A 208 -1.93 4.90 -22.67
CA ASP A 208 -1.32 6.23 -22.68
C ASP A 208 -1.92 7.18 -21.63
N ALA A 209 -2.76 6.67 -20.72
CA ALA A 209 -3.36 7.49 -19.66
C ALA A 209 -2.28 8.01 -18.70
N ASN A 210 -2.44 9.26 -18.30
CA ASN A 210 -1.65 9.88 -17.25
C ASN A 210 -2.46 9.99 -15.94
N MET A 211 -1.76 10.20 -14.81
CA MET A 211 -2.40 10.33 -13.50
C MET A 211 -3.40 11.50 -13.41
N TYR A 212 -3.23 12.56 -14.21
CA TYR A 212 -4.13 13.73 -14.23
C TYR A 212 -5.42 13.49 -15.02
N ASP A 213 -5.46 12.46 -15.86
CA ASP A 213 -6.67 12.08 -16.62
C ASP A 213 -7.74 11.41 -15.74
N LEU A 214 -7.34 10.91 -14.56
CA LEU A 214 -8.23 10.22 -13.64
C LEU A 214 -9.18 11.17 -12.90
N SER A 215 -10.46 10.79 -12.86
CA SER A 215 -11.50 11.50 -12.12
C SER A 215 -11.52 11.12 -10.63
N ILE A 216 -12.34 11.80 -9.83
CA ILE A 216 -12.63 11.38 -8.44
C ILE A 216 -13.23 9.98 -8.43
N ALA A 217 -14.15 9.66 -9.34
CA ALA A 217 -14.76 8.34 -9.43
C ALA A 217 -13.73 7.22 -9.70
N ASP A 218 -12.65 7.52 -10.42
CA ASP A 218 -11.58 6.55 -10.71
C ASP A 218 -10.69 6.22 -9.50
N LEU A 219 -10.58 7.15 -8.54
CA LEU A 219 -9.64 7.09 -7.41
C LEU A 219 -10.33 6.93 -6.04
N LEU A 220 -11.57 7.39 -5.89
CA LEU A 220 -12.28 7.36 -4.62
C LEU A 220 -12.41 5.96 -4.04
N PRO A 221 -12.74 4.89 -4.80
CA PRO A 221 -12.78 3.54 -4.25
C PRO A 221 -11.43 3.10 -3.65
N ALA A 222 -10.32 3.48 -4.29
CA ALA A 222 -8.97 3.21 -3.80
C ALA A 222 -8.67 3.99 -2.52
N ALA A 223 -9.08 5.26 -2.41
CA ALA A 223 -8.96 6.04 -1.18
C ALA A 223 -9.82 5.47 -0.03
N CYS A 224 -11.07 5.10 -0.31
CA CYS A 224 -11.98 4.51 0.68
C CYS A 224 -11.45 3.19 1.23
N ALA A 225 -10.73 2.39 0.43
CA ALA A 225 -10.08 1.16 0.90
C ALA A 225 -9.11 1.42 2.07
N TRP A 226 -8.38 2.53 2.03
CA TRP A 226 -7.44 2.89 3.10
C TRP A 226 -8.15 3.25 4.40
N PHE A 227 -9.25 3.99 4.34
CA PHE A 227 -10.05 4.26 5.53
C PHE A 227 -10.73 2.99 6.07
N LYS A 228 -11.21 2.11 5.19
CA LYS A 228 -11.85 0.85 5.59
C LYS A 228 -10.91 -0.14 6.28
N GLU A 229 -9.72 -0.33 5.75
CA GLU A 229 -8.80 -1.39 6.22
C GLU A 229 -7.73 -0.85 7.19
N ALA A 230 -7.34 0.42 7.03
CA ALA A 230 -6.24 1.05 7.76
C ALA A 230 -6.62 2.37 8.43
N GLY A 231 -7.91 2.73 8.52
CA GLY A 231 -8.36 4.00 9.07
C GLY A 231 -7.81 4.28 10.46
N LEU A 232 -7.98 3.32 11.39
CA LEU A 232 -7.40 3.40 12.74
C LEU A 232 -5.89 3.62 12.75
N LYS A 233 -5.15 3.01 11.82
CA LYS A 233 -3.71 3.20 11.71
C LYS A 233 -3.39 4.60 11.20
N ILE A 234 -4.09 5.07 10.16
CA ILE A 234 -3.93 6.43 9.62
C ILE A 234 -4.29 7.48 10.67
N LEU A 235 -5.33 7.24 11.48
CA LEU A 235 -5.71 8.10 12.59
C LEU A 235 -4.59 8.20 13.63
N GLN A 236 -4.00 7.07 14.04
CA GLN A 236 -2.85 7.04 14.95
C GLN A 236 -1.65 7.79 14.39
N LEU A 237 -1.32 7.58 13.11
CA LEU A 237 -0.23 8.28 12.43
C LEU A 237 -0.50 9.79 12.32
N SER A 238 -1.76 10.18 12.12
CA SER A 238 -2.20 11.58 12.10
C SER A 238 -2.06 12.22 13.48
N ASP A 239 -2.47 11.54 14.55
CA ASP A 239 -2.34 12.02 15.93
C ASP A 239 -0.89 12.33 16.32
N MET A 240 0.04 11.48 15.89
CA MET A 240 1.47 11.67 16.18
C MET A 240 2.21 12.53 15.14
N SER A 241 1.47 13.09 14.16
CA SER A 241 2.04 13.88 13.05
C SER A 241 3.18 13.14 12.33
N TRP A 242 2.97 11.87 12.00
CA TRP A 242 3.97 11.01 11.39
C TRP A 242 4.44 11.55 10.04
N ASN A 243 5.76 11.61 9.85
CA ASN A 243 6.38 12.13 8.63
C ASN A 243 7.67 11.36 8.25
N ASP A 244 7.73 10.06 8.53
CA ASP A 244 8.87 9.21 8.12
C ASP A 244 8.70 8.73 6.67
N CYS A 245 8.68 9.70 5.75
CA CYS A 245 8.58 9.47 4.31
C CYS A 245 9.40 10.52 3.55
N SER A 246 9.57 10.33 2.23
CA SER A 246 10.28 11.33 1.43
C SER A 246 9.47 12.63 1.34
N GLU A 247 10.15 13.77 1.14
CA GLU A 247 9.49 15.08 1.00
C GLU A 247 8.42 15.07 -0.09
N THR A 248 8.71 14.43 -1.24
CA THR A 248 7.77 14.32 -2.37
C THR A 248 6.51 13.49 -2.05
N VAL A 249 6.63 12.50 -1.18
CA VAL A 249 5.50 11.65 -0.75
C VAL A 249 4.70 12.34 0.34
N GLY A 250 5.39 12.94 1.32
CA GLY A 250 4.78 13.64 2.45
C GLY A 250 4.07 14.93 2.06
N GLN A 251 4.43 15.56 0.94
CA GLN A 251 3.87 16.84 0.53
C GLN A 251 2.34 16.79 0.32
N GLY A 252 1.68 17.85 0.79
CA GLY A 252 0.27 18.12 0.55
C GLY A 252 -0.06 18.42 -0.91
N GLY A 253 -1.28 18.08 -1.33
CA GLY A 253 -1.82 18.47 -2.63
C GLY A 253 -2.13 19.96 -2.68
N ALA A 254 -2.30 20.49 -3.89
CA ALA A 254 -2.44 21.93 -4.11
C ALA A 254 -3.65 22.55 -3.38
N THR A 255 -4.77 21.83 -3.26
CA THR A 255 -5.95 22.35 -2.55
C THR A 255 -5.73 22.37 -1.04
N PHE A 256 -5.09 21.34 -0.50
CA PHE A 256 -4.75 21.29 0.92
C PHE A 256 -3.75 22.39 1.27
N ALA A 257 -2.65 22.51 0.51
CA ALA A 257 -1.62 23.51 0.74
C ALA A 257 -2.16 24.96 0.71
N ALA A 258 -3.18 25.22 -0.12
CA ALA A 258 -3.84 26.53 -0.18
C ALA A 258 -4.84 26.78 0.95
N SER A 259 -5.23 25.74 1.71
CA SER A 259 -6.23 25.84 2.77
C SER A 259 -5.65 26.30 4.11
N VAL A 260 -6.52 26.80 5.01
CA VAL A 260 -6.13 27.19 6.38
C VAL A 260 -5.58 25.99 7.18
N LEU A 261 -6.07 24.77 6.91
CA LEU A 261 -5.60 23.54 7.54
C LEU A 261 -4.18 23.19 7.04
N GLY A 262 -3.94 23.32 5.73
CA GLY A 262 -2.62 23.02 5.14
C GLY A 262 -1.54 24.03 5.52
N GLN A 263 -1.87 25.31 5.66
CA GLN A 263 -0.91 26.34 6.10
C GLN A 263 -0.34 26.09 7.50
N LYS A 264 -1.02 25.29 8.32
CA LYS A 264 -0.62 24.96 9.71
C LYS A 264 -0.03 23.56 9.85
N SER A 265 -0.03 22.77 8.77
CA SER A 265 0.35 21.36 8.81
C SER A 265 1.80 21.16 8.37
N SER A 266 2.48 20.21 9.00
CA SER A 266 3.70 19.62 8.45
C SER A 266 3.37 18.71 7.26
N ALA A 267 4.42 18.30 6.53
CA ALA A 267 4.34 17.16 5.62
C ALA A 267 3.98 15.87 6.37
N GLY A 268 3.51 14.86 5.63
CA GLY A 268 3.12 13.56 6.17
C GLY A 268 1.66 13.52 6.64
N PHE A 269 1.38 12.66 7.62
CA PHE A 269 0.10 12.61 8.31
C PHE A 269 0.02 13.71 9.37
N SER A 270 -1.15 14.29 9.55
CA SER A 270 -1.39 15.25 10.61
C SER A 270 -2.88 15.34 10.92
N PRO A 271 -3.26 15.85 12.12
CA PRO A 271 -4.67 16.02 12.45
C PRO A 271 -5.37 16.99 11.49
N SER A 272 -4.69 18.09 11.13
CA SER A 272 -5.22 19.06 10.17
C SER A 272 -5.44 18.47 8.77
N ARG A 273 -4.58 17.53 8.33
CA ARG A 273 -4.74 16.83 7.05
C ARG A 273 -5.92 15.86 7.08
N TRP A 274 -6.11 15.14 8.19
CA TRP A 274 -7.31 14.31 8.41
C TRP A 274 -8.61 15.12 8.32
N LEU A 275 -8.67 16.30 8.97
CA LEU A 275 -9.82 17.21 8.88
C LEU A 275 -10.08 17.69 7.45
N CYS A 276 -9.02 17.91 6.67
CA CYS A 276 -9.15 18.26 5.26
C CYS A 276 -9.81 17.14 4.45
N TRP A 277 -9.45 15.88 4.72
CA TRP A 277 -10.06 14.72 4.07
C TRP A 277 -11.53 14.55 4.44
N LEU A 278 -11.88 14.69 5.72
CA LEU A 278 -13.29 14.69 6.15
C LEU A 278 -14.11 15.75 5.40
N LYS A 279 -13.60 16.98 5.37
CA LYS A 279 -14.26 18.07 4.66
C LYS A 279 -14.43 17.74 3.17
N ARG A 280 -13.37 17.23 2.52
CA ARG A 280 -13.44 16.93 1.08
C ARG A 280 -14.40 15.78 0.78
N LEU A 281 -14.50 14.77 1.63
CA LEU A 281 -15.47 13.67 1.46
C LEU A 281 -16.91 14.18 1.56
N ASP A 282 -17.23 15.09 2.50
CA ASP A 282 -18.55 15.72 2.57
C ASP A 282 -18.84 16.57 1.31
N GLU A 283 -17.85 17.29 0.78
CA GLU A 283 -17.98 18.02 -0.49
C GLU A 283 -18.22 17.08 -1.68
N ILE A 284 -17.48 15.97 -1.80
CA ILE A 284 -17.67 14.98 -2.87
C ILE A 284 -19.07 14.36 -2.78
N ASN A 285 -19.53 14.02 -1.57
CA ASN A 285 -20.89 13.52 -1.36
C ASN A 285 -21.94 14.51 -1.87
N GLN A 286 -21.77 15.81 -1.58
CA GLN A 286 -22.67 16.86 -2.07
C GLN A 286 -22.64 17.01 -3.58
N GLU A 287 -21.44 17.15 -4.15
CA GLU A 287 -21.23 17.28 -5.59
C GLU A 287 -21.86 16.09 -6.35
N ALA A 288 -21.65 14.87 -5.86
CA ALA A 288 -22.22 13.64 -6.43
C ALA A 288 -23.75 13.55 -6.28
N THR A 289 -24.29 13.92 -5.11
CA THR A 289 -25.74 13.94 -4.90
C THR A 289 -26.41 14.93 -5.85
N GLN A 290 -25.83 16.12 -6.02
CA GLN A 290 -26.35 17.15 -6.93
C GLN A 290 -26.24 16.73 -8.41
N ALA A 291 -25.20 15.98 -8.76
CA ALA A 291 -24.99 15.44 -10.11
C ALA A 291 -25.83 14.18 -10.41
N GLY A 292 -26.50 13.58 -9.43
CA GLY A 292 -27.23 12.32 -9.60
C GLY A 292 -26.32 11.07 -9.64
N GLU A 293 -25.06 11.20 -9.20
CA GLU A 293 -24.09 10.10 -9.10
C GLU A 293 -24.22 9.38 -7.76
N GLU A 294 -25.37 8.73 -7.54
CA GLU A 294 -25.76 8.14 -6.24
C GLU A 294 -24.70 7.19 -5.66
N GLY A 295 -24.14 6.29 -6.48
CA GLY A 295 -23.12 5.34 -5.99
C GLY A 295 -21.82 6.03 -5.56
N LEU A 296 -21.45 7.15 -6.19
CA LEU A 296 -20.27 7.92 -5.79
C LEU A 296 -20.54 8.70 -4.50
N ALA A 297 -21.75 9.24 -4.36
CA ALA A 297 -22.19 9.91 -3.14
C ALA A 297 -22.17 8.94 -1.95
N GLU A 298 -22.66 7.72 -2.12
CA GLU A 298 -22.64 6.66 -1.11
C GLU A 298 -21.20 6.29 -0.71
N HIS A 299 -20.29 6.08 -1.68
CA HIS A 299 -18.88 5.78 -1.37
C HIS A 299 -18.21 6.87 -0.54
N ALA A 300 -18.50 8.14 -0.82
CA ALA A 300 -17.97 9.26 -0.05
C ALA A 300 -18.56 9.34 1.36
N LEU A 301 -19.87 9.07 1.49
CA LEU A 301 -20.56 9.06 2.78
C LEU A 301 -20.07 7.92 3.67
N ASP A 302 -19.95 6.71 3.14
CA ASP A 302 -19.43 5.54 3.88
C ASP A 302 -18.04 5.82 4.46
N ALA A 303 -17.14 6.38 3.65
CA ALA A 303 -15.79 6.74 4.11
C ALA A 303 -15.84 7.82 5.20
N LEU A 304 -16.70 8.83 5.05
CA LEU A 304 -16.92 9.87 6.05
C LEU A 304 -17.40 9.26 7.38
N GLU A 305 -18.38 8.36 7.34
CA GLU A 305 -18.93 7.71 8.53
C GLU A 305 -17.90 6.83 9.25
N ILE A 306 -17.10 6.05 8.49
CA ILE A 306 -16.01 5.26 9.05
C ILE A 306 -15.00 6.16 9.77
N MET A 307 -14.50 7.18 9.09
CA MET A 307 -13.52 8.10 9.67
C MET A 307 -14.04 8.80 10.93
N LEU A 308 -15.32 9.17 10.97
CA LEU A 308 -15.92 9.80 12.14
C LEU A 308 -16.11 8.81 13.29
N SER A 309 -16.54 7.58 13.02
CA SER A 309 -16.66 6.53 14.03
C SER A 309 -15.33 6.26 14.73
N GLU A 310 -14.23 6.16 13.97
CA GLU A 310 -12.89 5.93 14.51
C GLU A 310 -12.40 7.06 15.42
N VAL A 311 -12.76 8.31 15.10
CA VAL A 311 -12.42 9.49 15.89
C VAL A 311 -13.25 9.54 17.18
N GLU A 312 -14.54 9.20 17.13
CA GLU A 312 -15.44 9.23 18.29
C GLU A 312 -15.04 8.23 19.39
N GLU A 313 -14.55 7.05 19.00
CA GLU A 313 -14.13 6.01 19.92
C GLU A 313 -12.84 6.33 20.69
N ARG A 314 -12.13 7.42 20.35
CA ARG A 314 -10.79 7.71 20.86
C ARG A 314 -10.62 9.15 21.34
N ASN A 315 -9.97 9.32 22.49
CA ASN A 315 -9.52 10.63 22.97
C ASN A 315 -8.23 11.07 22.24
N CYS A 316 -8.36 11.29 20.94
CA CYS A 316 -7.27 11.59 20.01
C CYS A 316 -7.03 13.11 19.82
N GLN A 317 -5.86 13.49 19.28
CA GLN A 317 -5.57 14.88 18.93
C GLN A 317 -6.45 15.33 17.76
N VAL A 318 -6.73 14.43 16.82
CA VAL A 318 -7.72 14.65 15.75
C VAL A 318 -9.09 15.03 16.30
N LEU A 319 -9.59 14.34 17.34
CA LEU A 319 -10.87 14.68 17.97
C LEU A 319 -10.86 16.10 18.56
N LYS A 320 -9.78 16.49 19.25
CA LYS A 320 -9.67 17.83 19.83
C LYS A 320 -9.69 18.91 18.75
N GLU A 321 -8.97 18.70 17.65
CA GLU A 321 -8.98 19.64 16.51
C GLU A 321 -10.34 19.64 15.81
N PHE A 322 -10.98 18.48 15.68
CA PHE A 322 -12.33 18.37 15.15
C PHE A 322 -13.33 19.15 15.99
N GLU A 323 -13.34 18.98 17.31
CA GLU A 323 -14.22 19.70 18.24
C GLU A 323 -13.97 21.21 18.21
N ALA A 324 -12.71 21.64 18.13
CA ALA A 324 -12.33 23.05 18.06
C ALA A 324 -12.58 23.71 16.70
N ALA A 325 -12.74 22.93 15.62
CA ALA A 325 -12.98 23.48 14.30
C ALA A 325 -14.34 24.22 14.20
N PRO A 326 -14.54 25.07 13.18
CA PRO A 326 -15.85 25.67 12.90
C PRO A 326 -16.98 24.62 12.78
N SER A 327 -18.21 25.01 13.16
CA SER A 327 -19.38 24.13 13.13
C SER A 327 -19.77 23.70 11.71
N ASP A 328 -19.39 24.49 10.72
CA ASP A 328 -19.63 24.31 9.29
C ASP A 328 -18.51 23.55 8.56
N LEU A 329 -17.54 22.97 9.30
CA LEU A 329 -16.48 22.14 8.69
C LEU A 329 -17.04 20.98 7.87
N ILE A 330 -18.10 20.34 8.38
CA ILE A 330 -18.92 19.32 7.69
C ILE A 330 -20.40 19.57 8.04
N ARG A 331 -21.33 19.31 7.10
CA ARG A 331 -22.77 19.67 7.25
C ARG A 331 -23.42 19.21 8.55
N ASP A 332 -23.09 18.00 9.01
CA ASP A 332 -23.74 17.35 10.15
C ASP A 332 -22.87 17.32 11.43
N LYS A 333 -21.86 18.18 11.53
CA LYS A 333 -20.94 18.19 12.70
C LYS A 333 -21.67 18.19 14.05
N CYS A 334 -22.78 18.92 14.16
CA CYS A 334 -23.58 19.00 15.38
C CYS A 334 -24.28 17.66 15.75
N ARG A 335 -24.64 16.83 14.76
CA ARG A 335 -25.17 15.47 14.96
C ARG A 335 -24.10 14.51 15.52
N PHE A 336 -22.85 14.67 15.09
CA PHE A 336 -21.73 13.88 15.59
C PHE A 336 -21.42 14.20 17.05
N ASN A 337 -21.39 15.49 17.42
CA ASN A 337 -21.24 15.89 18.83
C ASN A 337 -22.35 15.32 19.73
N THR A 338 -23.57 15.12 19.23
CA THR A 338 -24.71 14.59 20.03
C THR A 338 -24.65 13.08 20.28
N ARG A 339 -24.04 12.28 19.39
CA ARG A 339 -23.83 10.83 19.62
C ARG A 339 -22.92 10.57 20.82
N LYS A 340 -21.87 11.38 20.99
CA LYS A 340 -20.98 11.35 22.16
C LYS A 340 -21.72 11.59 23.48
N PHE A 341 -22.68 12.52 23.50
CA PHE A 341 -23.51 12.80 24.68
C PHE A 341 -24.50 11.68 25.01
N LEU A 342 -25.07 11.02 23.99
CA LEU A 342 -26.01 9.91 24.19
C LEU A 342 -25.32 8.60 24.58
N GLY A 343 -24.07 8.37 24.14
CA GLY A 343 -23.26 7.19 24.53
C GLY A 343 -22.78 7.19 25.99
N TRP A 344 -22.74 8.36 26.65
CA TRP A 344 -22.38 8.49 28.07
C TRP A 344 -23.61 8.55 29.01
N GLY A 345 -24.83 8.59 28.47
CA GLY A 345 -26.06 8.76 29.24
C GLY A 345 -26.75 7.46 29.70
N HIS A 346 -26.13 6.28 29.51
CA HIS A 346 -26.81 5.01 29.77
C HIS A 346 -26.05 3.97 30.61
N ASN A 347 -25.03 4.38 31.39
CA ASN A 347 -24.34 3.42 32.27
C ASN A 347 -23.75 4.01 33.57
N SER A 348 -24.43 4.96 34.22
CA SER A 348 -23.94 5.45 35.52
C SER A 348 -25.02 5.99 36.46
N GLU A 349 -26.16 5.30 36.58
CA GLU A 349 -27.10 5.53 37.68
C GLU A 349 -28.10 4.36 37.78
N GLU A 350 -27.65 3.18 38.25
CA GLU A 350 -28.49 2.14 38.88
C GLU A 350 -27.68 0.87 39.22
N VAL A 351 -26.71 0.94 40.14
CA VAL A 351 -26.39 -0.20 41.05
C VAL A 351 -25.73 0.37 42.32
N PHE A 352 -26.54 0.92 43.21
CA PHE A 352 -26.22 0.98 44.64
C PHE A 352 -27.53 0.87 45.40
N GLU A 353 -28.10 -0.34 45.42
CA GLU A 353 -28.78 -0.89 46.59
C GLU A 353 -29.11 -2.37 46.31
N GLN A 354 -28.84 -3.23 47.30
CA GLN A 354 -29.03 -4.68 47.36
C GLN A 354 -27.92 -5.55 46.75
N ILE A 355 -26.88 -5.82 47.55
CA ILE A 355 -26.66 -7.08 48.31
C ILE A 355 -25.62 -6.83 49.40
#